data_AF-A0A8S2PFQ2-F1
#
_entry.id   AF-A0A8S2PFQ2-F1
#
_cell.length_a   1.000
_cell.length_b   1.000
_cell.length_c   1.000
_cell.angle_alpha   90.00
_cell.angle_beta   90.00
_cell.angle_gamma   90.00
#
_symmetry.space_group_name_H-M   'P 1'
#
loop_
_entity.id
_entity.type
_entity.pdbx_description
1 polymer ?
#
loop_
_entity_poly.entity_id
_entity_poly.type
_entity_poly.pdbx_seq_one_letter_code
_entity_poly.pdbx_strand_id
1 'polypeptide(L)'
;MQSREQLRGKMLLFGFADDGLSCRSEQEKPRGGVRSNKGVKGKGKYYFEITQLSFEGDVRVGWSIPNAAIDLGTDSRGFGYSRTATKAVSAFFSSYGETYGINDTIGSLLDLDLMRIRFHKNGKDLGHAFDIDAPLQTNAFFAHVCLKNCEIKVNFGAEPFKSLP
;
A
#
# COMPACT_ATOMS: atom_id res chain seq x y z
N MET A 1 30.28 35.74 -0.77
CA MET A 1 30.72 34.58 0.03
C MET A 1 29.47 33.88 0.51
N GLN A 2 29.09 32.77 -0.13
CA GLN A 2 27.99 31.92 0.31
C GLN A 2 28.34 31.35 1.69
N SER A 3 27.40 31.34 2.66
CA SER A 3 27.37 30.20 3.57
C SER A 3 26.55 29.13 2.87
N ARG A 4 27.24 28.06 2.45
CA ARG A 4 26.68 26.91 1.73
C ARG A 4 25.69 26.06 2.56
N GLU A 5 25.22 26.57 3.70
CA GLU A 5 24.38 25.84 4.65
C GLU A 5 22.89 26.21 4.59
N GLN A 6 22.48 27.28 3.91
CA GLN A 6 21.06 27.68 3.79
C GLN A 6 20.31 27.06 2.59
N LEU A 7 20.91 26.11 1.86
CA LEU A 7 20.25 25.34 0.80
C LEU A 7 20.10 23.85 1.15
N ARG A 8 20.25 23.48 2.42
CA ARG A 8 20.16 22.09 2.88
C ARG A 8 18.74 21.76 3.37
N GLY A 9 17.84 21.59 2.41
CA GLY A 9 16.47 21.18 2.69
C GLY A 9 15.70 20.92 1.41
N LYS A 10 16.16 19.96 0.59
CA LYS A 10 15.27 19.36 -0.41
C LYS A 10 14.13 18.72 0.38
N MET A 11 12.98 19.41 0.46
CA MET A 11 11.75 18.86 1.01
C MET A 11 11.42 17.62 0.18
N LEU A 12 11.75 16.45 0.71
CA LEU A 12 11.44 15.17 0.09
C LEU A 12 9.94 14.96 0.23
N LEU A 13 9.22 15.42 -0.79
CA LEU A 13 7.78 15.32 -0.95
C LEU A 13 7.28 13.86 -0.82
N PHE A 14 8.11 12.90 -1.23
CA PHE A 14 7.99 11.48 -0.91
C PHE A 14 9.41 10.91 -0.74
N GLY A 15 9.71 10.30 0.40
CA GLY A 15 11.05 9.81 0.74
C GLY A 15 11.04 8.35 1.15
N PHE A 16 12.19 7.71 1.03
CA PHE A 16 12.44 6.35 1.52
C PHE A 16 13.61 6.38 2.50
N ALA A 17 13.57 5.51 3.51
CA ALA A 17 14.77 5.24 4.29
C ALA A 17 15.77 4.41 3.47
N ASP A 18 17.03 4.36 3.92
CA ASP A 18 18.11 3.64 3.23
C ASP A 18 17.85 2.12 3.13
N ASP A 19 16.97 1.58 3.98
CA ASP A 19 16.51 0.19 3.93
C ASP A 19 15.58 -0.10 2.74
N GLY A 20 15.04 0.94 2.09
CA GLY A 20 14.05 0.83 1.02
C GLY A 20 12.69 0.28 1.45
N LEU A 21 12.46 0.10 2.75
CA LEU A 21 11.26 -0.49 3.34
C LEU A 21 10.41 0.52 4.09
N SER A 22 11.01 1.61 4.56
CA SER A 22 10.24 2.72 5.15
C SER A 22 10.00 3.81 4.11
N CYS A 23 8.77 4.29 3.99
CA CYS A 23 8.43 5.40 3.10
C CYS A 23 7.56 6.44 3.80
N ARG A 24 7.81 7.71 3.46
CA ARG A 24 7.20 8.88 4.09
C ARG A 24 6.74 9.86 3.03
N SER A 25 5.59 10.47 3.27
CA SER A 25 5.06 11.60 2.49
C SER A 25 4.67 12.71 3.44
N GLU A 26 5.17 13.92 3.21
CA GLU A 26 4.76 15.14 3.93
C GLU A 26 3.78 15.99 3.09
N GLN A 27 3.33 15.45 1.95
CA GLN A 27 2.41 16.14 1.05
C GLN A 27 0.96 16.03 1.53
N GLU A 28 0.27 17.17 1.47
CA GLU A 28 -1.18 17.29 1.60
C GLU A 28 -1.91 16.82 0.33
N LYS A 29 -1.42 17.22 -0.86
CA LYS A 29 -1.92 16.82 -2.19
C LYS A 29 -0.84 17.08 -3.28
N PRO A 30 -0.80 16.30 -4.38
CA PRO A 30 -1.49 15.02 -4.59
C PRO A 30 -0.88 13.91 -3.71
N ARG A 31 -1.57 12.77 -3.56
CA ARG A 31 -0.99 11.65 -2.81
C ARG A 31 0.24 11.13 -3.57
N GLY A 32 1.29 10.74 -2.83
CA GLY A 32 2.44 10.05 -3.40
C GLY A 32 2.25 8.53 -3.25
N GLY A 33 2.59 7.76 -4.28
CA GLY A 33 2.42 6.31 -4.23
C GLY A 33 3.56 5.59 -4.95
N VAL A 34 3.82 4.36 -4.50
CA VAL A 34 4.98 3.59 -4.88
C VAL A 34 4.62 2.11 -4.96
N ARG A 35 5.31 1.40 -5.85
CA ARG A 35 5.15 -0.04 -6.07
C ARG A 35 6.41 -0.78 -5.68
N SER A 36 6.28 -2.06 -5.34
CA SER A 36 7.42 -2.96 -5.23
C SER A 36 8.18 -3.04 -6.56
N ASN A 37 9.48 -3.33 -6.50
CA ASN A 37 10.31 -3.50 -7.70
C ASN A 37 10.13 -4.87 -8.38
N LYS A 38 9.45 -5.81 -7.70
CA LYS A 38 9.10 -7.14 -8.20
C LYS A 38 7.59 -7.32 -8.13
N GLY A 39 7.04 -7.87 -9.20
CA GLY A 39 5.64 -8.28 -9.30
C GLY A 39 5.50 -9.79 -9.16
N VAL A 40 4.33 -10.24 -8.73
CA VAL A 40 3.95 -11.64 -8.58
C VAL A 40 2.94 -12.02 -9.65
N LYS A 41 3.06 -13.23 -10.21
CA LYS A 41 2.20 -13.77 -11.26
C LYS A 41 2.20 -15.30 -11.18
N GLY A 42 1.12 -15.92 -11.64
CA GLY A 42 0.95 -17.37 -11.62
C GLY A 42 0.13 -17.81 -10.42
N LYS A 43 0.10 -19.12 -10.16
CA LYS A 43 -0.63 -19.70 -9.03
C LYS A 43 0.07 -19.39 -7.71
N GLY A 44 -0.71 -19.35 -6.64
CA GLY A 44 -0.23 -19.19 -5.27
C GLY A 44 -0.78 -17.96 -4.55
N LYS A 45 -0.29 -17.80 -3.32
CA LYS A 45 -0.73 -16.76 -2.38
C LYS A 45 0.45 -15.91 -1.99
N TYR A 46 0.27 -14.59 -2.09
CA TYR A 46 1.32 -13.60 -1.86
C TYR A 46 0.84 -12.60 -0.83
N TYR A 47 1.75 -12.25 0.08
CA TYR A 47 1.40 -11.47 1.26
C TYR A 47 2.52 -10.48 1.58
N PHE A 48 2.12 -9.28 2.02
CA PHE A 48 3.03 -8.31 2.61
C PHE A 48 2.30 -7.53 3.70
N GLU A 49 3.07 -6.95 4.62
CA GLU A 49 2.56 -6.12 5.70
C GLU A 49 3.00 -4.67 5.52
N ILE A 50 2.18 -3.75 6.01
CA ILE A 50 2.60 -2.39 6.31
C ILE A 50 2.29 -2.08 7.77
N THR A 51 3.19 -1.35 8.44
CA THR A 51 2.94 -0.76 9.76
C THR A 51 2.96 0.75 9.62
N GLN A 52 1.92 1.43 10.09
CA GLN A 52 1.92 2.89 10.15
C GLN A 52 2.80 3.36 11.32
N LEU A 53 3.85 4.13 11.01
CA LEU A 53 4.85 4.54 12.00
C LEU A 53 4.53 5.89 12.63
N SER A 54 4.06 6.85 11.82
CA SER A 54 3.83 8.20 12.29
C SER A 54 2.79 8.94 11.44
N PHE A 55 2.28 10.03 12.03
CA PHE A 55 1.23 10.91 11.51
C PHE A 55 -0.10 10.23 11.23
N GLU A 56 -1.18 10.98 11.44
CA GLU A 56 -2.54 10.54 11.11
C GLU A 56 -2.92 10.90 9.67
N GLY A 57 -1.96 10.81 8.76
CA GLY A 57 -2.20 10.89 7.34
C GLY A 57 -3.05 9.75 6.80
N ASP A 58 -3.37 9.81 5.52
CA ASP A 58 -4.11 8.76 4.83
C ASP A 58 -3.13 7.80 4.15
N VAL A 59 -3.36 6.50 4.36
CA VAL A 59 -2.58 5.41 3.77
C VAL A 59 -3.55 4.53 3.02
N ARG A 60 -3.25 4.24 1.75
CA ARG A 60 -3.87 3.15 1.00
C ARG A 60 -2.85 2.06 0.73
N VAL A 61 -3.21 0.82 1.06
CA VAL A 61 -2.39 -0.38 0.83
C VAL A 61 -3.14 -1.35 -0.07
N GLY A 62 -2.42 -2.05 -0.94
CA GLY A 62 -2.98 -3.12 -1.74
C GLY A 62 -2.10 -3.52 -2.90
N TRP A 63 -2.73 -3.77 -4.04
CA TRP A 63 -2.08 -4.36 -5.21
C TRP A 63 -2.44 -3.59 -6.47
N SER A 64 -1.53 -3.55 -7.42
CA SER A 64 -1.80 -2.97 -8.74
C SER A 64 -0.99 -3.62 -9.83
N ILE A 65 -1.44 -3.49 -11.07
CA ILE A 65 -0.72 -3.99 -12.25
C ILE A 65 0.12 -2.87 -12.91
N PRO A 66 0.94 -3.16 -13.94
CA PRO A 66 1.66 -2.12 -14.67
C PRO A 66 0.73 -1.03 -15.20
N ASN A 67 1.24 0.20 -15.27
CA ASN A 67 0.53 1.38 -15.75
C ASN A 67 -0.72 1.79 -14.94
N ALA A 68 -1.01 1.13 -13.81
CA ALA A 68 -2.00 1.62 -12.85
C ALA A 68 -1.61 3.01 -12.31
N ALA A 69 -2.61 3.82 -12.00
CA ALA A 69 -2.46 5.12 -11.36
C ALA A 69 -1.68 5.00 -10.04
N ILE A 70 -0.83 6.00 -9.76
CA ILE A 70 -0.08 6.09 -8.50
C ILE A 70 -1.02 6.33 -7.30
N ASP A 71 -2.14 7.03 -7.52
CA ASP A 71 -3.18 7.16 -6.50
C ASP A 71 -4.04 5.88 -6.46
N LEU A 72 -3.61 4.90 -5.67
CA LEU A 72 -4.13 3.53 -5.66
C LEU A 72 -5.67 3.46 -5.52
N GLY A 73 -6.34 2.79 -6.45
CA GLY A 73 -7.80 2.63 -6.45
C GLY A 73 -8.57 3.68 -7.27
N THR A 74 -7.88 4.66 -7.86
CA THR A 74 -8.50 5.68 -8.72
C THR A 74 -8.64 5.27 -10.19
N ASP A 75 -8.13 4.10 -10.56
CA ASP A 75 -8.37 3.46 -11.85
C ASP A 75 -8.73 1.97 -11.68
N SER A 76 -9.05 1.28 -12.77
CA SER A 76 -9.46 -0.13 -12.78
C SER A 76 -8.31 -1.12 -12.62
N ARG A 77 -7.08 -0.64 -12.37
CA ARG A 77 -5.85 -1.45 -12.39
C ARG A 77 -5.16 -1.49 -11.03
N GLY A 78 -5.72 -0.81 -10.04
CA GLY A 78 -5.24 -0.76 -8.67
C GLY A 78 -6.37 -0.98 -7.67
N PHE A 79 -6.09 -1.79 -6.65
CA PHE A 79 -7.02 -2.18 -5.59
C PHE A 79 -6.43 -1.71 -4.27
N GLY A 80 -7.11 -0.81 -3.57
CA GLY A 80 -6.61 -0.19 -2.34
C GLY A 80 -7.56 -0.36 -1.17
N TYR A 81 -7.00 -0.50 0.02
CA TYR A 81 -7.69 -0.40 1.30
C TYR A 81 -7.10 0.76 2.11
N SER A 82 -7.96 1.63 2.65
CA SER A 82 -7.54 2.82 3.39
C SER A 82 -7.81 2.71 4.89
N ARG A 83 -7.12 3.55 5.65
CA ARG A 83 -7.29 3.67 7.11
C ARG A 83 -8.68 4.08 7.57
N THR A 84 -9.51 4.59 6.66
CA THR A 84 -10.88 5.04 6.93
C THR A 84 -11.91 3.91 6.74
N ALA A 85 -11.49 2.64 6.86
CA ALA A 85 -12.35 1.48 6.62
C ALA A 85 -13.01 1.51 5.22
N THR A 86 -12.22 1.82 4.19
CA THR A 86 -12.72 1.99 2.82
C THR A 86 -11.87 1.20 1.83
N LYS A 87 -12.51 0.42 0.97
CA LYS A 87 -11.87 -0.21 -0.19
C LYS A 87 -12.14 0.61 -1.46
N ALA A 88 -11.14 0.72 -2.33
CA ALA A 88 -11.15 1.56 -3.52
C ALA A 88 -10.66 0.82 -4.77
N VAL A 89 -11.44 0.89 -5.85
CA VAL A 89 -11.11 0.39 -7.20
C VAL A 89 -11.93 1.18 -8.22
N SER A 90 -11.37 1.49 -9.41
CA SER A 90 -12.09 2.22 -10.48
C SER A 90 -12.71 3.55 -10.03
N ALA A 91 -12.04 4.25 -9.10
CA ALA A 91 -12.55 5.47 -8.45
C ALA A 91 -13.87 5.28 -7.68
N PHE A 92 -14.28 4.04 -7.41
CA PHE A 92 -15.39 3.70 -6.52
C PHE A 92 -14.86 3.37 -5.13
N PHE A 93 -15.43 4.02 -4.12
CA PHE A 93 -15.01 3.94 -2.72
C PHE A 93 -16.17 3.39 -1.90
N SER A 94 -15.95 2.29 -1.19
CA SER A 94 -17.00 1.60 -0.42
C SER A 94 -16.50 1.15 0.94
N SER A 95 -17.41 1.10 1.93
CA SER A 95 -17.08 0.64 3.27
C SER A 95 -16.57 -0.79 3.27
N TYR A 96 -15.48 -1.04 4.00
CA TYR A 96 -14.88 -2.37 4.15
C TYR A 96 -13.95 -2.39 5.36
N GLY A 97 -13.93 -3.51 6.09
CA GLY A 97 -12.98 -3.73 7.18
C GLY A 97 -13.19 -2.78 8.35
N GLU A 98 -12.09 -2.28 8.92
CA GLU A 98 -12.06 -1.48 10.15
C GLU A 98 -11.10 -0.30 9.99
N THR A 99 -11.34 0.79 10.71
CA THR A 99 -10.37 1.89 10.71
C THR A 99 -9.05 1.43 11.33
N TYR A 100 -7.93 1.97 10.86
CA TYR A 100 -6.62 1.72 11.44
C TYR A 100 -5.79 3.00 11.57
N GLY A 101 -4.68 2.92 12.29
CA GLY A 101 -3.80 4.06 12.50
C GLY A 101 -2.39 3.67 12.92
N ILE A 102 -1.73 4.60 13.59
CA ILE A 102 -0.36 4.45 14.07
C ILE A 102 -0.23 3.16 14.89
N ASN A 103 0.84 2.41 14.64
CA ASN A 103 1.18 1.10 15.20
C ASN A 103 0.32 -0.08 14.74
N ASP A 104 -0.80 0.14 14.05
CA ASP A 104 -1.52 -0.97 13.42
C ASP A 104 -0.70 -1.56 12.27
N THR A 105 -0.75 -2.88 12.15
CA THR A 105 -0.17 -3.63 11.05
C THR A 105 -1.28 -4.12 10.14
N ILE A 106 -1.21 -3.74 8.87
CA ILE A 106 -2.14 -4.16 7.83
C ILE A 106 -1.47 -5.17 6.92
N GLY A 107 -2.03 -6.37 6.91
CA GLY A 107 -1.68 -7.44 6.00
C GLY A 107 -2.46 -7.33 4.70
N SER A 108 -1.80 -7.50 3.56
CA SER A 108 -2.43 -7.49 2.24
C SER A 108 -2.18 -8.82 1.55
N LEU A 109 -3.23 -9.64 1.46
CA LEU A 109 -3.19 -10.98 0.87
C LEU A 109 -3.76 -10.95 -0.56
N LEU A 110 -2.95 -11.39 -1.51
CA LEU A 110 -3.33 -11.68 -2.88
C LEU A 110 -3.36 -13.20 -3.08
N ASP A 111 -4.54 -13.76 -3.32
CA ASP A 111 -4.75 -15.16 -3.64
C ASP A 111 -4.97 -15.28 -5.16
N LEU A 112 -3.93 -15.66 -5.91
CA LEU A 112 -3.99 -15.83 -7.36
C LEU A 112 -4.56 -17.19 -7.77
N ASP A 113 -4.80 -18.11 -6.82
CA ASP A 113 -5.54 -19.34 -7.09
C ASP A 113 -7.04 -19.07 -7.15
N LEU A 114 -7.52 -18.16 -6.30
CA LEU A 114 -8.92 -17.74 -6.25
C LEU A 114 -9.21 -16.38 -6.91
N MET A 115 -8.17 -15.70 -7.41
CA MET A 115 -8.25 -14.36 -7.98
C MET A 115 -8.90 -13.33 -7.04
N ARG A 116 -8.45 -13.31 -5.78
CA ARG A 116 -9.04 -12.51 -4.69
C ARG A 116 -8.02 -11.74 -3.89
N ILE A 117 -8.46 -10.61 -3.35
CA ILE A 117 -7.70 -9.80 -2.40
C ILE A 117 -8.44 -9.74 -1.06
N ARG A 118 -7.68 -9.92 0.03
CA ARG A 118 -8.14 -9.80 1.42
C ARG A 118 -7.15 -8.97 2.24
N PHE A 119 -7.64 -8.33 3.28
CA PHE A 119 -6.81 -7.57 4.21
C PHE A 119 -6.93 -8.11 5.62
N HIS A 120 -5.86 -7.94 6.39
CA HIS A 120 -5.82 -8.30 7.80
C HIS A 120 -5.43 -7.07 8.61
N LYS A 121 -5.97 -6.91 9.82
CA LYS A 121 -5.52 -5.90 10.77
C LYS A 121 -5.04 -6.59 12.03
N ASN A 122 -3.75 -6.45 12.36
CA ASN A 122 -3.13 -7.05 13.54
C ASN A 122 -3.47 -8.56 13.67
N GLY A 123 -3.47 -9.29 12.54
CA GLY A 123 -3.75 -10.73 12.50
C GLY A 123 -5.22 -11.09 12.28
N LYS A 124 -6.15 -10.15 12.44
CA LYS A 124 -7.58 -10.39 12.21
C LYS A 124 -7.90 -10.29 10.71
N ASP A 125 -8.42 -11.37 10.10
CA ASP A 125 -8.97 -11.34 8.73
C ASP A 125 -10.18 -10.38 8.69
N LEU A 126 -10.13 -9.41 7.77
CA LEU A 126 -11.20 -8.44 7.52
C LEU A 126 -12.17 -8.90 6.44
N GLY A 127 -11.99 -10.11 5.92
CA GLY A 127 -12.84 -10.74 4.93
C GLY A 127 -12.50 -10.36 3.49
N HIS A 128 -13.33 -10.82 2.56
CA HIS A 128 -13.20 -10.59 1.12
C HIS A 128 -13.30 -9.10 0.76
N ALA A 129 -12.28 -8.57 0.07
CA ALA A 129 -12.27 -7.19 -0.39
C ALA A 129 -12.60 -7.07 -1.88
N PHE A 130 -11.90 -7.83 -2.73
CA PHE A 130 -12.01 -7.71 -4.18
C PHE A 130 -11.92 -9.07 -4.86
N ASP A 131 -12.69 -9.25 -5.92
CA ASP A 131 -12.42 -10.22 -6.97
C ASP A 131 -11.65 -9.53 -8.12
N ILE A 132 -10.74 -10.26 -8.77
CA ILE A 132 -9.92 -9.75 -9.86
C ILE A 132 -10.53 -10.17 -11.19
N ASP A 133 -10.98 -9.20 -11.98
CA ASP A 133 -11.60 -9.44 -13.27
C ASP A 133 -10.67 -10.16 -14.25
N ALA A 134 -11.24 -11.03 -15.09
CA ALA A 134 -10.54 -11.85 -16.09
C ALA A 134 -9.48 -11.09 -16.92
N PRO A 135 -9.72 -9.85 -17.41
CA PRO A 135 -8.73 -9.12 -18.20
C PRO A 135 -7.45 -8.76 -17.43
N LEU A 136 -7.54 -8.64 -16.11
CA LEU A 136 -6.40 -8.26 -15.25
C LEU A 136 -5.53 -9.46 -14.87
N GLN A 137 -6.08 -10.68 -14.93
CA GLN A 137 -5.47 -11.91 -14.41
C GLN A 137 -4.18 -12.34 -15.13
N THR A 138 -3.97 -11.86 -16.35
CA THR A 138 -2.77 -12.15 -17.14
C THR A 138 -1.56 -11.29 -16.74
N ASN A 139 -1.75 -10.28 -15.89
CA ASN A 139 -0.72 -9.34 -15.47
C ASN A 139 0.04 -9.84 -14.23
N ALA A 140 1.22 -9.27 -14.01
CA ALA A 140 1.86 -9.34 -12.71
C ALA A 140 1.28 -8.26 -11.77
N PHE A 141 1.10 -8.61 -10.51
CA PHE A 141 0.64 -7.71 -9.46
C PHE A 141 1.82 -7.25 -8.61
N PHE A 142 1.84 -5.97 -8.31
CA PHE A 142 2.87 -5.31 -7.50
C PHE A 142 2.23 -4.83 -6.22
N ALA A 143 2.92 -5.05 -5.09
CA ALA A 143 2.53 -4.44 -3.83
C ALA A 143 2.56 -2.92 -4.02
N HIS A 144 1.50 -2.24 -3.60
CA HIS A 144 1.34 -0.81 -3.84
C HIS A 144 0.88 -0.13 -2.55
N VAL A 145 1.57 0.94 -2.18
CA VAL A 145 1.19 1.83 -1.09
C VAL A 145 1.10 3.27 -1.60
N CYS A 146 0.12 4.00 -1.09
CA CYS A 146 -0.09 5.40 -1.40
C CYS A 146 -0.27 6.19 -0.10
N LEU A 147 0.47 7.28 0.08
CA LEU A 147 0.57 8.04 1.31
C LEU A 147 0.21 9.52 1.10
N LYS A 148 -0.46 10.07 2.10
CA LYS A 148 -0.65 11.51 2.31
C LYS A 148 -0.32 11.83 3.76
N ASN A 149 0.67 12.70 4.00
CA ASN A 149 1.08 13.13 5.36
C ASN A 149 1.28 11.95 6.34
N CYS A 150 2.01 10.92 5.93
CA CYS A 150 2.14 9.66 6.68
C CYS A 150 3.51 9.02 6.46
N GLU A 151 3.94 8.22 7.44
CA GLU A 151 5.09 7.35 7.35
C GLU A 151 4.68 5.90 7.64
N ILE A 152 5.18 4.97 6.83
CA ILE A 152 4.93 3.54 7.00
C ILE A 152 6.23 2.75 6.85
N LYS A 153 6.27 1.55 7.45
CA LYS A 153 7.26 0.50 7.18
C LYS A 153 6.57 -0.64 6.44
N VAL A 154 7.18 -1.14 5.38
CA VAL A 154 6.73 -2.29 4.61
C VAL A 154 7.55 -3.51 5.01
N ASN A 155 6.90 -4.66 5.17
CA ASN A 155 7.55 -5.96 5.38
C ASN A 155 7.10 -6.94 4.30
N PHE A 156 8.03 -7.39 3.47
CA PHE A 156 7.82 -8.41 2.44
C PHE A 156 8.18 -9.83 2.91
N GLY A 157 8.43 -10.03 4.20
CA GLY A 157 8.84 -11.30 4.81
C GLY A 157 10.31 -11.36 5.23
N ALA A 158 11.02 -10.22 5.24
CA ALA A 158 12.38 -10.14 5.77
C ALA A 158 12.39 -10.21 7.31
N GLU A 159 11.34 -9.70 7.94
CA GLU A 159 11.04 -9.91 9.35
C GLU A 159 9.88 -10.90 9.47
N PRO A 160 9.79 -11.69 10.56
CA PRO A 160 8.61 -12.49 10.83
C PRO A 160 7.36 -11.62 10.75
N PHE A 161 6.42 -12.03 9.92
CA PHE A 161 5.14 -11.36 9.80
C PHE A 161 4.41 -11.39 11.14
N LYS A 162 3.85 -10.24 11.53
CA LYS A 162 3.11 -10.11 12.79
C LYS A 162 1.71 -10.74 12.69
N SER A 163 1.23 -10.91 11.47
CA SER A 163 -0.15 -11.21 11.15
C SER A 163 -0.31 -12.21 10.00
N LEU A 164 0.57 -13.22 9.93
CA LEU A 164 0.38 -14.32 8.98
C LEU A 164 -1.00 -14.97 9.19
N PRO A 165 -1.79 -15.16 8.12
CA PRO A 165 -3.02 -15.94 8.18
C PRO A 165 -2.79 -17.42 8.54
#